data_AF-A0A1F9VVC6-F1
#
_entry.id   AF-A0A1F9VVC6-F1
#
_cell.length_a   1.000
_cell.length_b   1.000
_cell.length_c   1.000
_cell.angle_alpha   90.00
_cell.angle_beta   90.00
_cell.angle_gamma   90.00
#
_symmetry.space_group_name_H-M   'P 1'
#
loop_
_entity.id
_entity.type
_entity.pdbx_description
1 polymer ?
#
loop_
_entity_poly.entity_id
_entity_poly.type
_entity_poly.pdbx_seq_one_letter_code
_entity_poly.pdbx_strand_id
1 'polypeptide(L)'
;MKASGGIVVLPRNHPLIVKKAQSRPVFTRVGRSTCDQCSFCTEFCPRYLLGHNVQPHRVMRTMLFSGGPEHKLHSQYGLLCCECSLCSLYACPENLNPREACVSAKSDLRELKTGFKNSSLNTGRAPQVHPVRDFRKVPVSKLIKRLGLEEYNKDAPWADISCKPSRVKILMSQHIGVPCPPAVKEGQRVEKGAVVGDVPAEKLGCPVHASISGTVGKVNEKYVEIIA
;
A
#
# COMPACT_ATOMS: atom_id res chain seq x y z
N MET A 1 11.87 6.69 -7.28
CA MET A 1 11.08 5.44 -7.18
C MET A 1 9.86 5.61 -8.06
N LYS A 2 9.67 4.74 -9.08
CA LYS A 2 8.48 4.80 -9.94
C LYS A 2 7.27 4.38 -9.08
N ALA A 3 6.36 5.30 -8.76
CA ALA A 3 5.22 5.02 -7.90
C ALA A 3 4.21 4.06 -8.53
N SER A 4 4.18 3.95 -9.86
CA SER A 4 3.29 3.06 -10.61
C SER A 4 4.02 2.45 -11.81
N GLY A 5 4.20 1.13 -11.83
CA GLY A 5 4.86 0.40 -12.91
C GLY A 5 3.90 -0.07 -14.01
N GLY A 6 2.73 -0.58 -13.59
CA GLY A 6 1.63 -1.03 -14.44
C GLY A 6 0.32 -0.97 -13.65
N ILE A 7 -0.79 -0.79 -14.35
CA ILE A 7 -2.13 -0.64 -13.75
C ILE A 7 -3.02 -1.74 -14.31
N VAL A 8 -3.60 -2.55 -13.44
CA VAL A 8 -4.65 -3.52 -13.79
C VAL A 8 -5.99 -2.90 -13.37
N VAL A 9 -6.85 -2.62 -14.34
CA VAL A 9 -8.17 -2.03 -14.11
C VAL A 9 -9.18 -3.15 -13.93
N LEU A 10 -9.83 -3.19 -12.77
CA LEU A 10 -10.83 -4.19 -12.41
C LEU A 10 -12.20 -3.52 -12.17
N PRO A 11 -13.31 -4.22 -12.45
CA PRO A 11 -14.66 -3.76 -12.09
C PRO A 11 -14.78 -3.43 -10.60
N ARG A 12 -15.63 -2.44 -10.25
CA ARG A 12 -15.83 -2.02 -8.85
C ARG A 12 -16.34 -3.14 -7.94
N ASN A 13 -17.13 -4.07 -8.50
CA ASN A 13 -17.67 -5.25 -7.82
C ASN A 13 -16.68 -6.43 -7.78
N HIS A 14 -15.49 -6.32 -8.38
CA HIS A 14 -14.51 -7.40 -8.35
C HIS A 14 -14.10 -7.71 -6.90
N PRO A 15 -14.02 -8.99 -6.48
CA PRO A 15 -13.77 -9.37 -5.08
C PRO A 15 -12.54 -8.71 -4.45
N LEU A 16 -11.45 -8.58 -5.22
CA LEU A 16 -10.25 -7.86 -4.77
C LEU A 16 -10.48 -6.38 -4.47
N ILE A 17 -11.30 -5.70 -5.28
CA ILE A 17 -11.58 -4.28 -5.11
C ILE A 17 -12.45 -4.09 -3.87
N VAL A 18 -13.51 -4.90 -3.73
CA VAL A 18 -14.39 -4.89 -2.56
C VAL A 18 -13.59 -5.13 -1.27
N LYS A 19 -12.72 -6.15 -1.26
CA LYS A 19 -11.88 -6.47 -0.10
C LYS A 19 -10.88 -5.37 0.23
N LYS A 20 -10.20 -4.78 -0.77
CA LYS A 20 -9.23 -3.69 -0.57
C LYS A 20 -9.90 -2.37 -0.12
N ALA A 21 -11.17 -2.17 -0.47
CA ALA A 21 -11.94 -0.99 -0.08
C ALA A 21 -12.49 -1.06 1.35
N GLN A 22 -12.35 -2.21 2.05
CA GLN A 22 -12.85 -2.37 3.41
C GLN A 22 -12.18 -1.37 4.37
N SER A 23 -13.01 -0.68 5.15
CA SER A 23 -12.53 0.24 6.17
C SER A 23 -12.01 -0.50 7.41
N ARG A 24 -11.23 0.21 8.22
CA ARG A 24 -10.71 -0.31 9.49
C ARG A 24 -11.78 -0.87 10.43
N PRO A 25 -12.88 -0.16 10.72
CA PRO A 25 -13.93 -0.72 11.58
C PRO A 25 -14.50 -2.04 11.06
N VAL A 26 -14.65 -2.17 9.73
CA VAL A 26 -15.22 -3.37 9.10
C VAL A 26 -14.27 -4.56 9.24
N PHE A 27 -13.02 -4.43 8.79
CA PHE A 27 -12.11 -5.58 8.85
C PHE A 27 -11.73 -5.92 10.31
N THR A 28 -11.70 -4.94 11.21
CA THR A 28 -11.46 -5.20 12.64
C THR A 28 -12.60 -5.99 13.24
N ARG A 29 -13.86 -5.59 12.98
CA ARG A 29 -15.04 -6.32 13.47
C ARG A 29 -15.05 -7.77 12.98
N VAL A 30 -14.84 -8.00 11.69
CA VAL A 30 -14.82 -9.35 11.11
C VAL A 30 -13.65 -10.17 11.64
N GLY A 31 -12.44 -9.59 11.70
CA GLY A 31 -11.25 -10.25 12.22
C GLY A 31 -11.39 -10.68 13.68
N ARG A 32 -12.08 -9.88 14.50
CA ARG A 32 -12.39 -10.23 15.89
C ARG A 32 -13.35 -11.40 16.03
N SER A 33 -14.32 -11.52 15.14
CA SER A 33 -15.37 -12.53 15.27
C SER A 33 -14.99 -13.90 14.68
N THR A 34 -14.07 -13.94 13.73
CA THR A 34 -13.83 -15.16 12.91
C THR A 34 -12.39 -15.66 12.92
N CYS A 35 -11.41 -14.91 13.44
CA CYS A 35 -10.02 -15.36 13.39
C CYS A 35 -9.77 -16.61 14.26
N ASP A 36 -9.45 -17.72 13.58
CA ASP A 36 -9.07 -19.03 14.12
C ASP A 36 -7.71 -19.08 14.86
N GLN A 37 -7.02 -17.95 14.98
CA GLN A 37 -5.72 -17.79 15.65
C GLN A 37 -4.57 -18.64 15.07
N CYS A 38 -4.71 -19.17 13.85
CA CYS A 38 -3.63 -19.88 13.17
C CYS A 38 -2.44 -18.94 12.85
N SER A 39 -1.32 -19.51 12.38
CA SER A 39 -0.12 -18.74 12.02
C SER A 39 0.07 -18.54 10.52
N PHE A 40 -0.84 -19.01 9.65
CA PHE A 40 -0.63 -19.02 8.19
C PHE A 40 -0.28 -17.66 7.58
N CYS A 41 -0.87 -16.58 8.08
CA CYS A 41 -0.55 -15.22 7.63
C CYS A 41 0.92 -14.80 7.90
N THR A 42 1.58 -15.40 8.87
CA THR A 42 3.04 -15.33 9.06
C THR A 42 3.74 -16.40 8.28
N GLU A 43 3.17 -17.61 8.23
CA GLU A 43 3.87 -18.73 7.64
C GLU A 43 4.14 -18.54 6.13
N PHE A 44 3.25 -17.86 5.44
CA PHE A 44 3.41 -17.50 4.04
C PHE A 44 4.04 -16.11 3.83
N CYS A 45 4.37 -15.37 4.89
CA CYS A 45 4.86 -14.00 4.75
C CYS A 45 6.29 -13.98 4.15
N PRO A 46 6.52 -13.36 2.98
CA PRO A 46 7.82 -13.38 2.34
C PRO A 46 8.89 -12.65 3.15
N ARG A 47 8.52 -11.59 3.87
CA ARG A 47 9.42 -10.87 4.79
C ARG A 47 9.81 -11.72 5.99
N TYR A 48 8.88 -12.48 6.56
CA TYR A 48 9.17 -13.42 7.65
C TYR A 48 10.14 -14.51 7.19
N LEU A 49 9.90 -15.07 6.00
CA LEU A 49 10.77 -16.08 5.40
C LEU A 49 12.17 -15.56 5.05
N LEU A 50 12.33 -14.23 4.88
CA LEU A 50 13.62 -13.56 4.71
C LEU A 50 14.31 -13.23 6.06
N GLY A 51 13.73 -13.66 7.19
CA GLY A 51 14.31 -13.47 8.52
C GLY A 51 13.88 -12.19 9.23
N HIS A 52 13.01 -11.38 8.64
CA HIS A 52 12.49 -10.21 9.34
C HIS A 52 11.46 -10.63 10.38
N ASN A 53 11.51 -10.02 11.56
CA ASN A 53 10.59 -10.31 12.66
C ASN A 53 9.19 -9.66 12.46
N VAL A 54 8.58 -9.91 11.30
CA VAL A 54 7.20 -9.54 10.99
C VAL A 54 6.30 -10.74 11.24
N GLN A 55 5.29 -10.58 12.09
CA GLN A 55 4.41 -11.69 12.46
C GLN A 55 2.94 -11.25 12.41
N PRO A 56 2.31 -11.23 11.22
CA PRO A 56 0.93 -10.80 11.07
C PRO A 56 -0.05 -11.54 11.99
N HIS A 57 0.19 -12.82 12.30
CA HIS A 57 -0.69 -13.58 13.19
C HIS A 57 -0.75 -12.94 14.59
N ARG A 58 0.38 -12.46 15.13
CA ARG A 58 0.41 -11.78 16.44
C ARG A 58 -0.32 -10.45 16.42
N VAL A 59 -0.28 -9.73 15.30
CA VAL A 59 -1.07 -8.51 15.11
C VAL A 59 -2.56 -8.84 15.09
N MET A 60 -2.96 -9.91 14.39
CA MET A 60 -4.34 -10.40 14.39
C MET A 60 -4.79 -10.84 15.78
N ARG A 61 -3.93 -11.48 16.58
CA ARG A 61 -4.26 -11.84 17.98
C ARG A 61 -4.52 -10.61 18.83
N THR A 62 -3.69 -9.56 18.71
CA THR A 62 -3.92 -8.28 19.41
C THR A 62 -5.31 -7.73 19.09
N MET A 63 -5.74 -7.84 17.84
CA MET A 63 -7.07 -7.41 17.41
C MET A 63 -8.19 -8.13 18.16
N LEU A 64 -8.07 -9.44 18.43
CA LEU A 64 -9.05 -10.23 19.18
C LEU A 64 -9.18 -9.76 20.64
N PHE A 65 -8.05 -9.56 21.32
CA PHE A 65 -8.01 -9.20 22.75
C PHE A 65 -8.15 -7.69 23.02
N SER A 66 -8.32 -6.88 21.97
CA SER A 66 -8.51 -5.44 22.09
C SER A 66 -9.90 -5.09 22.68
N GLY A 67 -10.06 -3.89 23.26
CA GLY A 67 -11.32 -3.44 23.88
C GLY A 67 -12.47 -3.10 22.93
N GLY A 68 -12.35 -3.39 21.63
CA GLY A 68 -13.36 -3.06 20.62
C GLY A 68 -12.77 -2.73 19.25
N PRO A 69 -13.61 -2.48 18.22
CA PRO A 69 -13.15 -2.19 16.87
C PRO A 69 -12.38 -0.87 16.72
N GLU A 70 -12.62 0.07 17.63
CA GLU A 70 -11.94 1.37 17.69
C GLU A 70 -10.59 1.31 18.42
N HIS A 71 -10.27 0.17 19.05
CA HIS A 71 -9.04 0.06 19.82
C HIS A 71 -7.82 0.00 18.90
N LYS A 72 -6.73 0.63 19.36
CA LYS A 72 -5.48 0.69 18.62
C LYS A 72 -4.70 -0.61 18.72
N LEU A 73 -4.09 -1.01 17.60
CA LEU A 73 -3.29 -2.21 17.45
C LEU A 73 -1.83 -1.88 17.73
N HIS A 74 -1.42 -1.78 18.99
CA HIS A 74 -0.03 -1.47 19.36
C HIS A 74 0.93 -2.67 19.23
N SER A 75 0.79 -3.46 18.16
CA SER A 75 1.58 -4.68 17.95
C SER A 75 2.81 -4.38 17.09
N GLN A 76 3.99 -4.41 17.72
CA GLN A 76 5.27 -4.15 17.05
C GLN A 76 5.54 -5.12 15.89
N TYR A 77 4.94 -6.32 15.91
CA TYR A 77 5.06 -7.33 14.85
C TYR A 77 4.56 -6.89 13.47
N GLY A 78 3.87 -5.75 13.36
CA GLY A 78 3.50 -5.12 12.09
C GLY A 78 4.56 -4.18 11.50
N LEU A 79 5.56 -3.73 12.28
CA LEU A 79 6.50 -2.66 11.90
C LEU A 79 7.26 -2.95 10.61
N LEU A 80 7.73 -4.18 10.44
CA LEU A 80 8.54 -4.60 9.28
C LEU A 80 7.70 -5.14 8.10
N CYS A 81 6.37 -5.02 8.14
CA CYS A 81 5.51 -5.44 7.04
C CYS A 81 5.81 -4.62 5.78
N CYS A 82 5.96 -5.26 4.62
CA CYS A 82 6.15 -4.58 3.33
C CYS A 82 4.86 -4.38 2.54
N GLU A 83 3.71 -4.70 3.13
CA GLU A 83 2.40 -4.41 2.57
C GLU A 83 2.06 -5.15 1.26
N CYS A 84 2.73 -6.29 1.00
CA CYS A 84 2.52 -7.13 -0.18
C CYS A 84 1.15 -7.82 -0.27
N SER A 85 0.35 -7.81 0.81
CA SER A 85 -0.99 -8.40 0.90
C SER A 85 -1.11 -9.91 0.68
N LEU A 86 -0.02 -10.66 0.55
CA LEU A 86 -0.09 -12.13 0.38
C LEU A 86 -0.83 -12.83 1.53
N CYS A 87 -0.68 -12.31 2.75
CA CYS A 87 -1.40 -12.83 3.92
C CYS A 87 -2.92 -12.64 3.83
N SER A 88 -3.38 -11.47 3.37
CA SER A 88 -4.81 -11.17 3.21
C SER A 88 -5.42 -11.83 1.98
N LEU A 89 -4.66 -11.99 0.90
CA LEU A 89 -5.18 -12.41 -0.39
C LEU A 89 -4.97 -13.90 -0.70
N TYR A 90 -4.11 -14.59 0.06
CA TYR A 90 -3.81 -16.00 -0.17
C TYR A 90 -3.73 -16.82 1.11
N ALA A 91 -3.00 -16.35 2.12
CA ALA A 91 -2.62 -17.22 3.24
C ALA A 91 -3.74 -17.47 4.27
N CYS A 92 -4.58 -16.46 4.54
CA CYS A 92 -5.60 -16.58 5.58
C CYS A 92 -6.72 -17.55 5.15
N PRO A 93 -6.97 -18.64 5.92
CA PRO A 93 -8.04 -19.59 5.60
C PRO A 93 -9.42 -18.93 5.75
N GLU A 94 -9.58 -18.11 6.80
CA GLU A 94 -10.79 -17.34 7.11
C GLU A 94 -11.00 -16.10 6.22
N ASN A 95 -10.17 -15.91 5.19
CA ASN A 95 -10.24 -14.78 4.27
C ASN A 95 -10.27 -13.40 4.98
N LEU A 96 -9.45 -13.23 6.02
CA LEU A 96 -9.31 -11.97 6.77
C LEU A 96 -8.29 -11.01 6.15
N ASN A 97 -7.98 -9.94 6.88
CA ASN A 97 -7.18 -8.82 6.40
C ASN A 97 -5.90 -8.59 7.26
N PRO A 98 -4.97 -9.57 7.39
CA PRO A 98 -3.77 -9.39 8.22
C PRO A 98 -2.83 -8.27 7.72
N ARG A 99 -2.80 -7.98 6.41
CA ARG A 99 -2.01 -6.86 5.88
C ARG A 99 -2.55 -5.54 6.41
N GLU A 100 -3.86 -5.36 6.36
CA GLU A 100 -4.53 -4.16 6.84
C GLU A 100 -4.34 -4.00 8.36
N ALA A 101 -4.44 -5.10 9.12
CA ALA A 101 -4.13 -5.11 10.56
C ALA A 101 -2.68 -4.67 10.84
N CYS A 102 -1.70 -5.18 10.09
CA CYS A 102 -0.30 -4.74 10.21
C CYS A 102 -0.12 -3.25 9.87
N VAL A 103 -0.81 -2.74 8.84
CA VAL A 103 -0.70 -1.33 8.45
C VAL A 103 -1.36 -0.41 9.48
N SER A 104 -2.52 -0.78 10.01
CA SER A 104 -3.12 -0.08 11.14
C SER A 104 -2.20 -0.08 12.36
N ALA A 105 -1.57 -1.22 12.67
CA ALA A 105 -0.62 -1.29 13.77
C ALA A 105 0.59 -0.35 13.59
N LYS A 106 1.13 -0.24 12.37
CA LYS A 106 2.18 0.75 12.07
C LYS A 106 1.70 2.18 12.29
N SER A 107 0.47 2.49 11.86
CA SER A 107 -0.12 3.82 12.04
C SER A 107 -0.26 4.14 13.52
N ASP A 108 -0.80 3.22 14.30
CA ASP A 108 -1.02 3.40 15.74
C ASP A 108 0.30 3.53 16.51
N LEU A 109 1.31 2.71 16.16
CA LEU A 109 2.64 2.81 16.76
C LEU A 109 3.37 4.11 16.40
N ARG A 110 3.10 4.69 15.22
CA ARG A 110 3.66 5.99 14.81
C ARG A 110 3.18 7.10 15.75
N GLU A 111 1.94 7.05 16.19
CA GLU A 111 1.38 8.01 17.16
C GLU A 111 2.09 7.91 18.52
N LEU A 112 2.51 6.69 18.90
CA LEU A 112 3.34 6.43 20.08
C LEU A 112 4.84 6.67 19.85
N LYS A 113 5.24 7.22 18.68
CA LYS A 113 6.65 7.39 18.28
C LYS A 113 7.47 6.09 18.37
N THR A 114 6.83 4.93 18.21
CA THR A 114 7.46 3.61 18.22
C THR A 114 7.71 3.17 16.78
N GLY A 115 8.98 3.13 16.39
CA GLY A 115 9.44 2.59 15.11
C GLY A 115 10.32 1.37 15.32
N PHE A 116 10.91 0.84 14.24
CA PHE A 116 11.78 -0.34 14.36
C PHE A 116 12.97 -0.10 15.28
N LYS A 117 13.66 1.04 15.17
CA LYS A 117 14.90 1.35 15.91
C LYS A 117 14.73 1.26 17.44
N ASN A 118 13.59 1.71 17.96
CA ASN A 118 13.24 1.71 19.39
C ASN A 118 12.21 0.63 19.77
N SER A 119 11.96 -0.34 18.89
CA SER A 119 11.09 -1.49 19.18
C SER A 119 11.87 -2.62 19.82
N SER A 120 11.19 -3.50 20.57
CA SER A 120 11.78 -4.73 21.11
C SER A 120 12.13 -5.75 20.02
N LEU A 121 11.68 -5.52 18.78
CA LEU A 121 12.03 -6.35 17.64
C LEU A 121 13.43 -6.08 17.09
N ASN A 122 14.02 -4.92 17.41
CA ASN A 122 15.37 -4.60 17.02
C ASN A 122 16.36 -5.26 17.98
N THR A 123 16.67 -6.53 17.71
CA THR A 123 17.61 -7.34 18.49
C THR A 123 19.08 -7.10 18.14
N GLY A 124 19.36 -6.18 17.20
CA GLY A 124 20.71 -5.97 16.63
C GLY A 124 21.22 -7.11 15.73
N ARG A 125 20.49 -8.23 15.63
CA ARG A 125 20.88 -9.38 14.79
C ARG A 125 20.44 -9.16 13.34
N ALA A 126 21.31 -9.56 12.41
CA ALA A 126 20.99 -9.58 10.99
C ALA A 126 19.87 -10.60 10.69
N PRO A 127 18.87 -10.26 9.85
CA PRO A 127 17.86 -11.21 9.39
C PRO A 127 18.49 -12.48 8.80
N GLN A 128 18.01 -13.65 9.23
CA GLN A 128 18.44 -14.95 8.71
C GLN A 128 17.31 -15.60 7.93
N VAL A 129 17.60 -16.05 6.71
CA VAL A 129 16.60 -16.69 5.84
C VAL A 129 16.08 -17.97 6.51
N HIS A 130 14.75 -18.15 6.48
CA HIS A 130 14.13 -19.33 7.07
C HIS A 130 14.54 -20.60 6.30
N PRO A 131 14.98 -21.70 6.96
CA PRO A 131 15.51 -22.88 6.28
C PRO A 131 14.58 -23.50 5.23
N VAL A 132 13.26 -23.47 5.50
CA VAL A 132 12.23 -24.00 4.59
C VAL A 132 11.54 -22.93 3.73
N ARG A 133 12.19 -21.77 3.50
CA ARG A 133 11.63 -20.69 2.67
C ARG A 133 11.20 -21.19 1.29
N ASP A 134 12.03 -22.01 0.66
CA ASP A 134 11.76 -22.46 -0.71
C ASP A 134 10.54 -23.37 -0.82
N PHE A 135 10.23 -24.12 0.24
CA PHE A 135 9.04 -24.98 0.34
C PHE A 135 7.76 -24.24 0.77
N ARG A 136 7.87 -22.97 1.17
CA ARG A 136 6.74 -22.13 1.62
C ARG A 136 6.38 -21.02 0.64
N LYS A 137 6.98 -21.02 -0.54
CA LYS A 137 6.61 -20.10 -1.63
C LYS A 137 5.21 -20.43 -2.14
N VAL A 138 4.45 -19.38 -2.41
CA VAL A 138 3.15 -19.51 -3.07
C VAL A 138 3.37 -19.66 -4.58
N PRO A 139 2.84 -20.70 -5.24
CA PRO A 139 2.86 -20.80 -6.69
C PRO A 139 2.11 -19.63 -7.33
N VAL A 140 2.77 -18.92 -8.25
CA VAL A 140 2.21 -17.72 -8.89
C VAL A 140 0.91 -18.03 -9.64
N SER A 141 0.84 -19.18 -10.33
CA SER A 141 -0.38 -19.64 -11.02
C SER A 141 -1.57 -19.79 -10.07
N LYS A 142 -1.38 -20.43 -8.90
CA LYS A 142 -2.43 -20.55 -7.87
C LYS A 142 -2.84 -19.20 -7.30
N LEU A 143 -1.88 -18.29 -7.14
CA LEU A 143 -2.18 -16.93 -6.68
C LEU A 143 -3.04 -16.18 -7.70
N ILE A 144 -2.68 -16.17 -8.98
CA ILE A 144 -3.45 -15.53 -10.06
C ILE A 144 -4.89 -16.04 -10.08
N LYS A 145 -5.06 -17.36 -9.99
CA LYS A 145 -6.38 -18.00 -9.92
C LYS A 145 -7.18 -17.57 -8.69
N ARG A 146 -6.58 -17.62 -7.50
CA ARG A 146 -7.25 -17.19 -6.26
C ARG A 146 -7.63 -15.71 -6.28
N LEU A 147 -6.85 -14.89 -6.96
CA LEU A 147 -7.11 -13.47 -7.14
C LEU A 147 -8.23 -13.19 -8.15
N GLY A 148 -8.69 -14.19 -8.92
CA GLY A 148 -9.68 -14.00 -10.00
C GLY A 148 -9.10 -13.26 -11.21
N LEU A 149 -7.79 -13.41 -11.46
CA LEU A 149 -7.07 -12.66 -12.50
C LEU A 149 -6.69 -13.51 -13.72
N GLU A 150 -7.21 -14.73 -13.86
CA GLU A 150 -6.86 -15.63 -14.98
C GLU A 150 -7.17 -14.97 -16.33
N GLU A 151 -8.32 -14.33 -16.48
CA GLU A 151 -8.73 -13.64 -17.73
C GLU A 151 -7.87 -12.42 -18.08
N TYR A 152 -7.12 -11.92 -17.11
CA TYR A 152 -6.21 -10.78 -17.24
C TYR A 152 -4.75 -11.22 -17.46
N ASN A 153 -4.43 -12.49 -17.21
CA ASN A 153 -3.10 -13.05 -17.39
C ASN A 153 -2.89 -13.52 -18.84
N LYS A 154 -2.89 -12.55 -19.74
CA LYS A 154 -2.72 -12.71 -21.18
C LYS A 154 -1.68 -11.73 -21.69
N ASP A 155 -1.11 -12.02 -22.85
CA ASP A 155 -0.17 -11.11 -23.49
C ASP A 155 -0.83 -9.74 -23.66
N ALA A 156 -0.08 -8.70 -23.30
CA ALA A 156 -0.49 -7.31 -23.41
C ALA A 156 0.34 -6.66 -24.52
N PRO A 157 0.05 -6.96 -25.82
CA PRO A 157 0.77 -6.34 -26.91
C PRO A 157 0.62 -4.83 -26.84
N TRP A 158 1.66 -4.13 -27.31
CA TRP A 158 1.59 -2.68 -27.42
C TRP A 158 0.42 -2.28 -28.32
N ALA A 159 -0.47 -1.46 -27.78
CA ALA A 159 -1.55 -0.85 -28.51
C ALA A 159 -1.36 0.67 -28.45
N ASP A 160 -1.33 1.32 -29.61
CA ASP A 160 -1.21 2.78 -29.70
C ASP A 160 -2.57 3.43 -29.41
N ILE A 161 -2.98 3.39 -28.14
CA ILE A 161 -4.24 3.95 -27.66
C ILE A 161 -3.95 5.33 -27.07
N SER A 162 -4.45 6.37 -27.74
CA SER A 162 -4.39 7.74 -27.23
C SER A 162 -5.50 7.98 -26.21
N CYS A 163 -5.14 8.11 -24.94
CA CYS A 163 -6.05 8.57 -23.89
C CYS A 163 -5.92 10.09 -23.72
N LYS A 164 -7.03 10.82 -23.91
CA LYS A 164 -7.12 12.27 -23.71
C LYS A 164 -8.03 12.59 -22.52
N PRO A 165 -7.52 12.54 -21.28
CA PRO A 165 -8.35 12.84 -20.11
C PRO A 165 -8.77 14.31 -20.12
N SER A 166 -10.04 14.58 -19.81
CA SER A 166 -10.55 15.95 -19.66
C SER A 166 -10.04 16.64 -18.39
N ARG A 167 -9.54 15.85 -17.43
CA ARG A 167 -9.05 16.35 -16.14
C ARG A 167 -8.01 15.41 -15.56
N VAL A 168 -6.95 15.98 -14.99
CA VAL A 168 -5.91 15.24 -14.26
C VAL A 168 -5.69 15.84 -12.88
N LYS A 169 -5.34 14.98 -11.91
CA LYS A 169 -4.84 15.39 -10.59
C LYS A 169 -3.40 14.95 -10.47
N ILE A 170 -2.49 15.91 -10.41
CA ILE A 170 -1.06 15.68 -10.32
C ILE A 170 -0.65 15.83 -8.86
N LEU A 171 -0.21 14.72 -8.24
CA LEU A 171 0.21 14.77 -6.83
C LEU A 171 1.56 15.47 -6.72
N MET A 172 1.73 16.23 -5.63
CA MET A 172 2.97 16.95 -5.34
C MET A 172 4.08 16.07 -4.74
N SER A 173 3.75 14.82 -4.41
CA SER A 173 4.69 13.81 -3.92
C SER A 173 4.71 12.61 -4.89
N GLN A 174 5.48 12.76 -5.98
CA GLN A 174 5.67 11.73 -7.02
C GLN A 174 7.11 11.20 -7.08
N HIS A 175 8.03 11.81 -6.34
CA HIS A 175 9.45 11.51 -6.34
C HIS A 175 9.98 11.21 -4.92
N ILE A 176 11.24 10.79 -4.83
CA ILE A 176 11.95 10.67 -3.55
C ILE A 176 12.25 12.09 -3.04
N GLY A 177 12.06 12.31 -1.75
CA GLY A 177 12.32 13.61 -1.12
C GLY A 177 11.06 14.28 -0.59
N VAL A 178 11.13 15.60 -0.40
CA VAL A 178 10.01 16.38 0.14
C VAL A 178 8.93 16.61 -0.91
N PRO A 179 7.64 16.72 -0.54
CA PRO A 179 6.60 17.15 -1.48
C PRO A 179 6.92 18.53 -2.07
N CYS A 180 6.64 18.72 -3.35
CA CYS A 180 6.80 20.02 -4.02
C CYS A 180 5.69 20.99 -3.57
N PRO A 181 6.00 22.20 -3.07
CA PRO A 181 5.02 23.27 -3.07
C PRO A 181 4.50 23.53 -4.51
N PRO A 182 3.18 23.74 -4.70
CA PRO A 182 2.64 24.12 -5.99
C PRO A 182 3.26 25.43 -6.51
N ALA A 183 3.65 25.43 -7.79
CA ALA A 183 4.24 26.58 -8.47
C ALA A 183 3.22 27.39 -9.31
N VAL A 184 1.95 26.98 -9.27
CA VAL A 184 0.86 27.54 -10.08
C VAL A 184 -0.34 27.93 -9.22
N LYS A 185 -1.20 28.81 -9.74
CA LYS A 185 -2.42 29.28 -9.08
C LYS A 185 -3.67 28.78 -9.79
N GLU A 186 -4.79 28.68 -9.07
CA GLU A 186 -6.09 28.36 -9.66
C GLU A 186 -6.44 29.38 -10.76
N GLY A 187 -6.99 28.91 -11.88
CA GLY A 187 -7.30 29.71 -13.06
C GLY A 187 -6.12 29.97 -14.02
N GLN A 188 -4.89 29.62 -13.64
CA GLN A 188 -3.72 29.79 -14.51
C GLN A 188 -3.76 28.81 -15.69
N ARG A 189 -3.40 29.28 -16.89
CA ARG A 189 -3.22 28.40 -18.06
C ARG A 189 -1.82 27.80 -18.06
N VAL A 190 -1.72 26.51 -18.32
CA VAL A 190 -0.45 25.77 -18.36
C VAL A 190 -0.38 24.90 -19.61
N GLU A 191 0.82 24.80 -20.18
CA GLU A 191 1.10 23.87 -21.28
C GLU A 191 1.63 22.55 -20.75
N LYS A 192 1.42 21.47 -21.51
CA LYS A 192 2.00 20.15 -21.20
C LYS A 192 3.52 20.30 -21.04
N GLY A 193 4.04 19.78 -19.93
CA GLY A 193 5.46 19.90 -19.57
C GLY A 193 5.80 21.15 -18.78
N ALA A 194 4.88 22.07 -18.52
CA ALA A 194 5.12 23.21 -17.62
C ALA A 194 5.33 22.72 -16.17
N VAL A 195 6.19 23.40 -15.41
CA VAL A 195 6.41 23.13 -13.98
C VAL A 195 5.16 23.56 -13.20
N VAL A 196 4.56 22.63 -12.46
CA VAL A 196 3.37 22.86 -11.61
C VAL A 196 3.66 22.68 -10.12
N GLY A 197 4.81 22.10 -9.78
CA GLY A 197 5.34 22.07 -8.42
C GLY A 197 6.86 22.10 -8.49
N ASP A 198 7.48 22.91 -7.65
CA ASP A 198 8.93 23.09 -7.64
C ASP A 198 9.52 22.73 -6.28
N VAL A 199 10.78 22.33 -6.26
CA VAL A 199 11.47 21.90 -5.05
C VAL A 199 12.35 23.06 -4.56
N PRO A 200 12.27 23.44 -3.28
CA PRO A 200 13.20 24.40 -2.72
C PRO A 200 14.65 23.92 -2.93
N ALA A 201 15.55 24.81 -3.38
CA ALA A 201 16.91 24.46 -3.82
C ALA A 201 17.73 23.61 -2.82
N GLU A 202 17.45 23.75 -1.52
CA GLU A 202 18.17 23.07 -0.44
C GLU A 202 17.58 21.69 -0.08
N LYS A 203 16.49 21.27 -0.73
CA LYS A 203 15.78 20.03 -0.42
C LYS A 203 15.92 19.02 -1.55
N LEU A 204 16.08 17.74 -1.17
CA LEU A 204 16.06 16.65 -2.13
C LEU A 204 14.65 16.55 -2.76
N GLY A 205 14.56 16.57 -4.08
CA GLY A 205 13.33 16.39 -4.83
C GLY A 205 13.51 16.53 -6.35
N CYS A 206 12.42 16.48 -7.11
CA CYS A 206 12.40 16.79 -8.55
C CYS A 206 11.17 17.64 -8.88
N PRO A 207 11.26 18.68 -9.74
CA PRO A 207 10.09 19.43 -10.17
C PRO A 207 9.01 18.54 -10.77
N VAL A 208 7.76 18.87 -10.47
CA VAL A 208 6.55 18.18 -10.95
C VAL A 208 5.99 18.96 -12.12
N HIS A 209 5.69 18.27 -13.22
CA HIS A 209 5.28 18.89 -14.48
C HIS A 209 3.84 18.54 -14.87
N ALA A 210 3.20 19.43 -15.64
CA ALA A 210 1.88 19.25 -16.20
C ALA A 210 1.84 18.08 -17.19
N SER A 211 0.93 17.12 -17.00
CA SER A 211 0.76 15.97 -17.90
C SER A 211 -0.09 16.29 -19.14
N ILE A 212 -0.90 17.34 -19.07
CA ILE A 212 -1.73 17.88 -20.16
C ILE A 212 -1.66 19.41 -20.17
N SER A 213 -1.94 20.03 -21.31
CA SER A 213 -2.23 21.46 -21.38
C SER A 213 -3.65 21.73 -20.90
N GLY A 214 -3.91 22.91 -20.33
CA GLY A 214 -5.23 23.28 -19.84
C GLY A 214 -5.23 24.41 -18.83
N THR A 215 -6.32 24.55 -18.10
CA THR A 215 -6.48 25.51 -17.00
C THR A 215 -6.34 24.81 -15.66
N VAL A 216 -5.55 25.40 -14.77
CA VAL A 216 -5.37 24.92 -13.40
C VAL A 216 -6.69 25.08 -12.64
N GLY A 217 -7.22 23.94 -12.18
CA GLY A 217 -8.38 23.88 -11.30
C GLY A 217 -7.95 24.06 -9.85
N LYS A 218 -8.33 23.10 -9.00
CA LYS A 218 -8.01 23.13 -7.58
C LYS A 218 -6.51 22.96 -7.29
N VAL A 219 -5.96 23.82 -6.43
CA VAL A 219 -4.57 23.75 -5.95
C VAL A 219 -4.53 23.55 -4.44
N ASN A 220 -3.71 22.60 -3.96
CA ASN A 220 -3.41 22.44 -2.54
C ASN A 220 -2.05 21.75 -2.35
N GLU A 221 -1.61 21.62 -1.10
CA GLU A 221 -0.33 20.98 -0.73
C GLU A 221 -0.15 19.54 -1.22
N LYS A 222 -1.26 18.83 -1.51
CA LYS A 222 -1.22 17.42 -1.95
C LYS A 222 -1.25 17.28 -3.46
N TYR A 223 -1.99 18.13 -4.18
CA TYR A 223 -2.15 18.02 -5.62
C TYR A 223 -2.53 19.33 -6.32
N VAL A 224 -2.23 19.37 -7.61
CA VAL A 224 -2.70 20.36 -8.59
C VAL A 224 -3.63 19.67 -9.58
N GLU A 225 -4.81 20.24 -9.81
CA GLU A 225 -5.74 19.79 -10.83
C GLU A 225 -5.56 20.60 -12.12
N ILE A 226 -5.59 19.94 -13.28
CA ILE A 226 -5.58 20.59 -14.60
C ILE A 226 -6.77 20.07 -15.39
N ILE A 227 -7.53 20.99 -15.98
CA ILE A 227 -8.70 20.73 -16.81
C ILE A 227 -8.34 21.13 -18.24
N ALA A 228 -8.46 20.18 -19.17
CA ALA A 228 -8.10 20.37 -20.59
C ALA A 228 -8.92 21.50 -21.24
#